data_AF-A0A2G9YB30-F1
#
_entry.id   AF-A0A2G9YB30-F1
#
_cell.length_a   1.000
_cell.length_b   1.000
_cell.length_c   1.000
_cell.angle_alpha   90.00
_cell.angle_beta   90.00
_cell.angle_gamma   90.00
#
_symmetry.space_group_name_H-M   'P 1'
#
loop_
_entity.id
_entity.type
_entity.pdbx_description
1 polymer ?
#
loop_
_entity_poly.entity_id
_entity_poly.type
_entity_poly.pdbx_seq_one_letter_code
_entity_poly.pdbx_strand_id
1 'polypeptide(L)'
;FLEGEEVSRFRALRENERIEAEDGEPATVVPLVRGITRVALSSEGFISAASFQDTVRVLTDAALMGEEDPLLDIKGNVILGKFIPAGTGFFPKPKEKGPELVEFDSAKGEEDANRQPTD
;
A
#
# COMPACT_ATOMS: atom_id res chain seq x y z
N PHE A 1 -5.13 2.98 -20.95
CA PHE A 1 -6.39 2.67 -20.24
C PHE A 1 -7.29 1.84 -21.13
N LEU A 2 -8.15 1.01 -20.54
CA LEU A 2 -9.19 0.27 -21.26
C LEU A 2 -10.51 1.05 -21.27
N GLU A 3 -11.37 0.75 -22.25
CA GLU A 3 -12.70 1.35 -22.30
C GLU A 3 -13.53 0.94 -21.08
N GLY A 4 -14.12 1.91 -20.39
CA GLY A 4 -14.87 1.69 -19.15
C GLY A 4 -14.03 1.41 -17.91
N GLU A 5 -12.70 1.49 -17.98
CA GLU A 5 -11.82 1.35 -16.82
C GLU A 5 -12.06 2.48 -15.81
N GLU A 6 -12.39 2.12 -14.57
CA GLU A 6 -12.45 3.08 -13.48
C GLU A 6 -11.03 3.31 -12.93
N VAL A 7 -10.53 4.54 -13.06
CA VAL A 7 -9.21 4.93 -12.57
C VAL A 7 -9.29 6.11 -11.62
N SER A 8 -8.30 6.24 -10.74
CA SER A 8 -8.20 7.43 -9.89
C SER A 8 -7.95 8.67 -10.73
N ARG A 9 -8.53 9.80 -10.30
CA ARG A 9 -8.36 11.09 -10.99
C ARG A 9 -6.89 11.47 -11.11
N PHE A 10 -6.10 11.23 -10.06
CA PHE A 10 -4.68 11.57 -10.06
C PHE A 10 -3.88 10.70 -11.02
N ARG A 11 -4.15 9.39 -11.08
CA ARG A 11 -3.51 8.48 -12.05
C ARG A 11 -3.86 8.86 -13.49
N ALA A 12 -5.13 9.14 -13.76
CA ALA A 12 -5.59 9.55 -15.09
C ALA A 12 -4.89 10.84 -15.56
N LEU A 13 -4.85 11.87 -14.72
CA LEU A 13 -4.21 13.15 -15.06
C LEU A 13 -2.71 12.99 -15.29
N ARG A 14 -2.00 12.31 -14.38
CA ARG A 14 -0.56 12.09 -14.49
C ARG A 14 -0.19 11.34 -15.76
N GLU A 15 -0.95 10.30 -16.10
CA GLU A 15 -0.66 9.49 -17.27
C GLU A 15 -0.98 10.25 -18.56
N ASN A 16 -2.08 11.02 -18.59
CA ASN A 16 -2.38 11.88 -19.74
C ASN A 16 -1.30 12.94 -19.94
N GLU A 17 -0.83 13.60 -18.88
CA GLU A 17 0.29 14.56 -18.96
C GLU A 17 1.56 13.91 -19.53
N ARG A 18 1.85 12.66 -19.14
CA ARG A 18 2.99 11.89 -19.68
C ARG A 18 2.83 11.61 -21.17
N ILE A 19 1.65 11.17 -21.60
CA ILE A 19 1.37 10.84 -23.00
C ILE A 19 1.39 12.10 -23.89
N GLU A 20 0.85 13.22 -23.41
CA GLU A 20 0.92 14.50 -24.11
C GLU A 20 2.37 14.96 -24.31
N ALA A 21 3.24 14.76 -23.32
CA ALA A 21 4.66 15.08 -23.43
C ALA A 21 5.42 14.17 -24.42
N GLU A 22 4.88 13.00 -24.73
CA GLU A 22 5.41 12.05 -25.71
C GLU A 22 4.77 12.23 -27.11
N ASP A 23 4.04 13.33 -27.33
CA ASP A 23 3.26 13.61 -28.55
C ASP A 23 2.23 12.51 -28.89
N GLY A 24 1.78 11.76 -27.88
CA GLY A 24 0.76 10.73 -28.01
C GLY A 24 -0.67 11.25 -27.84
N GLU A 25 -1.64 10.36 -27.99
CA GLU A 25 -3.07 10.68 -27.79
C GLU A 25 -3.50 10.35 -26.35
N PRO A 26 -3.79 11.36 -25.51
CA PRO A 26 -4.23 11.13 -24.13
C PRO A 26 -5.63 10.52 -24.06
N ALA A 27 -5.93 9.81 -22.99
CA ALA A 27 -7.24 9.19 -22.83
C ALA A 27 -8.32 10.21 -22.43
N THR A 28 -9.51 10.06 -23.00
CA THR A 28 -10.69 10.81 -22.55
C THR A 28 -11.24 10.19 -21.27
N VAL A 29 -11.39 11.01 -20.21
CA VAL A 29 -11.93 10.57 -18.92
C VAL A 29 -13.14 11.41 -18.53
N VAL A 30 -14.11 10.76 -17.89
CA VAL A 30 -15.31 11.41 -17.35
C VAL A 30 -15.39 11.23 -15.83
N PRO A 31 -15.67 12.29 -15.04
CA PRO A 31 -15.80 12.14 -13.59
C PRO A 31 -16.99 11.24 -13.23
N LEU A 32 -16.74 10.25 -12.37
CA LEU A 32 -17.77 9.35 -11.82
C LEU A 32 -17.98 9.64 -10.33
N VAL A 33 -19.23 9.92 -9.94
CA VAL A 33 -19.59 10.09 -8.52
C VAL A 33 -19.83 8.72 -7.88
N ARG A 34 -19.13 8.46 -6.78
CA ARG A 34 -19.17 7.19 -6.04
C ARG A 34 -19.50 7.44 -4.58
N GLY A 35 -20.23 6.51 -3.95
CA GLY A 35 -20.51 6.57 -2.52
C GLY A 35 -19.24 6.40 -1.68
N ILE A 36 -19.21 7.00 -0.49
CA ILE A 36 -18.02 7.00 0.40
C ILE A 36 -17.47 5.61 0.68
N THR A 37 -18.35 4.62 0.92
CA THR A 37 -17.99 3.22 1.16
C THR A 37 -17.26 2.62 -0.02
N ARG A 38 -17.76 2.87 -1.23
CA ARG A 38 -17.17 2.30 -2.45
C ARG A 38 -15.82 2.93 -2.76
N VAL A 39 -15.67 4.23 -2.53
CA VAL A 39 -14.40 4.95 -2.67
C VAL A 39 -13.37 4.44 -1.66
N ALA A 40 -13.76 4.21 -0.40
CA ALA A 40 -12.85 3.72 0.63
C ALA A 40 -12.32 2.31 0.34
N LEU A 41 -13.19 1.41 -0.14
CA LEU A 41 -12.82 0.03 -0.49
C LEU A 41 -11.98 -0.06 -1.78
N SER A 42 -12.08 0.94 -2.68
CA SER A 42 -11.30 1.01 -3.92
C SER A 42 -10.16 2.04 -3.85
N SER A 43 -9.63 2.30 -2.65
CA SER A 43 -8.45 3.15 -2.47
C SER A 43 -7.18 2.43 -2.95
N GLU A 44 -6.16 3.19 -3.35
CA GLU A 44 -4.93 2.66 -3.97
C GLU A 44 -3.99 1.87 -3.02
N GLY A 45 -4.34 1.72 -1.74
CA GLY A 45 -3.58 0.93 -0.77
C GLY A 45 -4.45 -0.13 -0.10
N PHE A 46 -4.14 -1.42 -0.32
CA PHE A 46 -4.93 -2.52 0.23
C PHE A 46 -4.88 -2.58 1.76
N ILE A 47 -3.82 -2.10 2.42
CA ILE A 47 -3.71 -2.07 3.89
C ILE A 47 -4.76 -1.12 4.47
N SER A 48 -4.91 0.03 3.84
CA SER A 48 -5.87 1.05 4.25
C SER A 48 -7.31 0.67 3.91
N ALA A 49 -7.53 0.07 2.73
CA ALA A 49 -8.82 -0.48 2.32
C ALA A 49 -9.28 -1.60 3.27
N ALA A 50 -8.41 -2.57 3.57
CA ALA A 50 -8.71 -3.73 4.42
C ALA A 50 -9.06 -3.34 5.86
N SER A 51 -8.49 -2.23 6.35
CA SER A 51 -8.76 -1.70 7.69
C SER A 51 -10.01 -0.81 7.75
N PHE A 52 -10.72 -0.59 6.65
CA PHE A 52 -12.03 0.07 6.67
C PHE A 52 -13.12 -0.95 6.94
N GLN A 53 -13.38 -1.86 5.98
CA GLN A 53 -14.37 -2.94 6.03
C GLN A 53 -13.94 -4.07 5.08
N ASP A 54 -14.69 -5.19 5.05
CA ASP A 54 -14.47 -6.33 4.12
C ASP A 54 -13.04 -6.89 4.10
N THR A 55 -12.37 -6.89 5.25
CA THR A 55 -10.94 -7.22 5.43
C THR A 55 -10.50 -8.51 4.72
N VAL A 56 -11.26 -9.61 4.89
CA VAL A 56 -10.89 -10.91 4.29
C VAL A 56 -10.88 -10.83 2.77
N ARG A 57 -11.89 -10.18 2.19
CA ARG A 57 -12.00 -10.04 0.74
C ARG A 57 -10.84 -9.21 0.20
N VAL A 58 -10.58 -8.05 0.79
CA VAL A 58 -9.52 -7.14 0.33
C VAL A 58 -8.15 -7.81 0.38
N LEU A 59 -7.82 -8.49 1.48
CA LEU A 59 -6.53 -9.19 1.60
C LEU A 59 -6.42 -10.39 0.66
N THR A 60 -7.53 -11.10 0.40
CA THR A 60 -7.54 -12.21 -0.56
C THR A 60 -7.28 -11.71 -1.98
N ASP A 61 -7.97 -10.64 -2.41
CA ASP A 61 -7.79 -10.06 -3.74
C ASP A 61 -6.34 -9.56 -3.92
N ALA A 62 -5.79 -8.85 -2.93
CA ALA A 62 -4.40 -8.39 -2.95
C ALA A 62 -3.39 -9.56 -3.01
N ALA A 63 -3.60 -10.63 -2.24
CA ALA A 63 -2.74 -11.80 -2.25
C ALA A 63 -2.78 -12.55 -3.59
N LEU A 64 -3.95 -12.64 -4.22
CA LEU A 64 -4.11 -13.25 -5.54
C LEU A 64 -3.42 -12.44 -6.64
N MET A 65 -3.47 -11.12 -6.55
CA MET A 65 -2.82 -10.22 -7.51
C MET A 65 -1.32 -10.02 -7.24
N GLY A 66 -0.83 -10.44 -6.07
CA GLY A 66 0.54 -10.13 -5.63
C GLY A 66 0.76 -8.63 -5.46
N GLU A 67 -0.25 -7.92 -4.95
CA GLU A 67 -0.24 -6.45 -4.86
C GLU A 67 0.77 -5.96 -3.81
N GLU A 68 1.49 -4.88 -4.14
CA GLU A 68 2.37 -4.17 -3.21
C GLU A 68 1.73 -2.84 -2.80
N ASP A 69 1.67 -2.56 -1.49
CA ASP A 69 1.11 -1.29 -0.99
C ASP A 69 2.22 -0.21 -0.94
N PRO A 70 2.11 0.88 -1.72
CA PRO A 70 3.14 1.91 -1.79
C PRO A 70 3.14 2.84 -0.56
N LEU A 71 2.18 2.71 0.36
CA LEU A 71 2.07 3.50 1.59
C LEU A 71 2.03 5.02 1.33
N LEU A 72 1.26 5.43 0.34
CA LEU A 72 1.11 6.85 -0.03
C LEU A 72 0.10 7.58 0.84
N ASP A 73 -0.73 6.84 1.59
CA ASP A 73 -1.77 7.41 2.43
C ASP A 73 -1.33 7.57 3.89
N ILE A 74 -2.17 8.23 4.69
CA ILE A 74 -1.91 8.44 6.12
C ILE A 74 -2.13 7.14 6.91
N LYS A 75 -3.15 6.34 6.56
CA LYS A 75 -3.63 5.26 7.42
C LYS A 75 -2.69 4.06 7.42
N GLY A 76 -2.18 3.64 6.27
CA GLY A 76 -1.17 2.59 6.13
C GLY A 76 0.11 2.95 6.89
N ASN A 77 0.56 4.21 6.81
CA ASN A 77 1.72 4.66 7.59
C ASN A 77 1.46 4.65 9.10
N VAL A 78 0.26 5.03 9.55
CA VAL A 78 -0.13 4.91 10.98
C VAL A 78 -0.12 3.45 11.43
N ILE A 79 -0.74 2.55 10.66
CA ILE A 79 -0.85 1.12 10.99
C ILE A 79 0.54 0.47 11.14
N LEU A 80 1.48 0.84 10.26
CA LEU A 80 2.85 0.32 10.27
C LEU A 80 3.81 1.08 11.18
N GLY A 81 3.37 2.16 11.83
CA GLY A 81 4.24 2.98 12.69
C GLY A 81 5.31 3.77 11.93
N LYS A 82 5.07 4.09 10.64
CA LYS A 82 5.94 4.94 9.83
C LYS A 82 5.55 6.41 9.95
N PHE A 83 6.43 7.30 9.50
CA PHE A 83 6.08 8.72 9.39
C PHE A 83 4.90 8.90 8.44
N ILE A 84 3.86 9.57 8.89
CA ILE A 84 2.71 9.91 8.04
C ILE A 84 3.13 10.97 7.00
N PRO A 85 2.64 10.90 5.76
CA PRO A 85 2.90 11.90 4.72
C PRO A 85 2.04 13.16 4.98
N ALA A 86 2.28 13.82 6.11
CA ALA A 86 1.62 15.04 6.52
C ALA A 86 2.51 15.86 7.46
N GLY A 87 2.44 17.19 7.35
CA GLY A 87 3.18 18.11 8.21
C GLY A 87 4.69 17.83 8.21
N THR A 88 5.26 17.57 9.39
CA THR A 88 6.69 17.27 9.57
C THR A 88 7.14 15.98 8.90
N GLY A 89 6.22 15.07 8.56
CA GLY A 89 6.54 13.81 7.89
C GLY A 89 6.92 13.94 6.41
N PHE A 90 6.62 15.07 5.75
CA PHE A 90 7.11 15.36 4.39
C PHE A 90 8.60 15.72 4.35
N PHE A 91 9.14 16.18 5.47
CA PHE A 91 10.53 16.59 5.60
C PHE A 91 11.21 15.70 6.65
N PRO A 92 11.38 14.39 6.37
CA PRO A 92 12.10 13.52 7.28
C PRO A 92 13.49 14.13 7.46
N LYS A 93 13.86 14.42 8.71
CA LYS A 93 15.25 14.78 9.01
C LYS A 93 16.14 13.66 8.46
N PRO A 94 17.30 13.98 7.85
CA PRO A 94 18.21 12.96 7.33
C PRO A 94 18.44 11.91 8.42
N LYS A 95 18.23 10.64 8.06
CA LYS A 95 18.26 9.53 9.01
C LYS A 95 19.58 9.55 9.78
N GLU A 96 19.53 9.80 11.08
CA GLU A 96 20.50 9.17 11.97
C GLU A 96 20.31 7.66 11.79
N LYS A 97 21.40 6.92 11.55
CA LYS A 97 21.36 5.47 11.35
C LYS A 97 20.58 4.85 12.53
N GLY A 98 19.39 4.35 12.24
CA GLY A 98 18.65 3.55 13.21
C GLY A 98 19.46 2.31 13.59
N PRO A 99 19.15 1.67 14.73
CA PRO A 99 19.82 0.45 15.13
C PRO A 99 19.68 -0.61 14.02
N GLU A 100 20.78 -1.31 13.77
CA GLU A 100 20.86 -2.38 12.78
C GLU A 100 19.78 -3.43 13.07
N LEU A 101 18.96 -3.74 12.07
CA LEU A 101 17.90 -4.73 12.22
C LEU A 101 18.56 -6.09 12.47
N VAL A 102 18.29 -6.66 13.63
CA VAL A 102 18.77 -8.00 14.00
C VAL A 102 17.94 -9.00 13.20
N GLU A 103 18.59 -9.76 12.31
CA GLU A 103 17.90 -10.84 11.60
C GLU A 103 17.50 -11.93 12.58
N PHE A 104 16.20 -12.22 12.65
CA PHE A 104 15.66 -13.34 13.40
C PHE A 104 15.84 -14.62 12.56
N ASP A 105 16.91 -15.36 12.87
CA ASP A 105 17.18 -16.65 12.24
C ASP A 105 16.11 -17.67 12.67
N SER A 106 15.25 -18.01 11.71
CA SER A 106 14.09 -18.89 11.91
C SER A 106 14.49 -20.35 12.16
N ALA A 107 15.77 -20.69 11.96
CA ALA A 107 16.29 -22.05 12.11
C ALA A 107 16.55 -22.48 13.56
N LYS A 108 16.59 -21.57 14.54
CA LYS A 108 16.91 -21.90 15.95
C LYS A 108 15.73 -22.35 16.82
N GLY A 109 14.49 -22.22 16.34
CA GLY A 109 13.30 -22.56 17.12
C GLY A 109 13.06 -24.07 17.31
N GLU A 110 13.65 -24.92 16.46
CA GLU A 110 13.38 -26.36 16.48
C GLU A 110 14.30 -27.16 17.44
N GLU A 111 15.50 -26.66 17.77
CA GLU A 111 16.44 -27.39 18.64
C GLU A 111 16.08 -27.34 20.13
N ASP A 112 15.47 -26.24 20.60
CA ASP A 112 15.13 -26.08 22.02
C ASP A 112 13.83 -26.82 22.43
N ALA A 113 13.00 -27.24 21.46
CA ALA A 113 11.77 -27.99 21.74
C ALA A 113 11.99 -29.49 22.01
N ASN A 114 13.17 -30.04 21.69
CA ASN A 114 13.45 -31.48 21.74
C ASN A 114 14.44 -31.90 22.83
N ARG A 115 14.78 -31.02 23.78
CA ARG A 115 15.53 -31.42 24.98
C ARG A 115 14.56 -32.03 25.99
N GLN A 116 14.49 -33.36 26.02
CA GLN A 116 13.86 -34.06 27.13
C GLN A 116 14.57 -33.70 28.45
N PRO A 117 13.84 -33.38 29.53
CA PRO A 117 14.45 -33.13 30.83
C PRO A 117 15.10 -34.41 31.33
N THR A 118 16.40 -34.37 31.58
CA THR A 118 17.12 -35.44 32.27
C THR A 118 16.79 -35.36 33.77
N ASP A 119 16.36 -36.48 34.35
CA ASP A 119 16.05 -36.68 35.78
C ASP A 119 17.16 -36.23 36.74
#